data_AF-A0A0F9EYY7-F1
#
_entry.id   AF-A0A0F9EYY7-F1
#
_cell.length_a   1.000
_cell.length_b   1.000
_cell.length_c   1.000
_cell.angle_alpha   90.00
_cell.angle_beta   90.00
_cell.angle_gamma   90.00
#
_symmetry.space_group_name_H-M   'P 1'
#
loop_
_entity.id
_entity.type
_entity.pdbx_description
1 polymer ?
#
loop_
_entity_poly.entity_id
_entity_poly.type
_entity_poly.pdbx_seq_one_letter_code
_entity_poly.pdbx_strand_id
1 'polypeptide(L)'
;MAEIVTMPVAEFRRMGYLQELNRNFLHPHGLALSIEVDENGNESFGIIWDYRNDPEGLAFADELIDDEFSERAYRLTMLFHIRASKRLGKLGYIIQPTKRSGDE
;
A
#
# COMPACT_ATOMS: atom_id res chain seq x y z
N MET A 1 5.67 26.07 4.00
CA MET A 1 5.44 24.64 3.73
C MET A 1 4.63 24.10 4.89
N ALA A 2 3.62 23.28 4.65
CA ALA A 2 2.88 22.67 5.76
C ALA A 2 3.81 21.76 6.57
N GLU A 3 3.61 21.70 7.88
CA GLU A 3 4.29 20.73 8.75
C GLU A 3 4.00 19.30 8.27
N ILE A 4 5.03 18.45 8.22
CA ILE A 4 4.89 17.06 7.82
C ILE A 4 4.43 16.27 9.04
N VAL A 5 3.22 15.72 8.96
CA VAL A 5 2.70 14.80 9.97
C VAL A 5 3.06 13.37 9.56
N THR A 6 3.71 12.63 10.46
CA THR A 6 4.14 11.25 10.24
C THR A 6 3.17 10.25 10.88
N MET A 7 3.08 9.04 10.30
CA MET A 7 2.32 7.92 10.85
C MET A 7 3.28 6.83 11.37
N PRO A 8 3.03 6.24 12.55
CA PRO A 8 3.78 5.08 13.02
C PRO A 8 3.58 3.86 12.10
N VAL A 9 4.65 3.10 11.86
CA VAL A 9 4.61 1.91 10.99
C VAL A 9 3.60 0.86 11.49
N ALA A 10 3.52 0.66 12.81
CA ALA A 10 2.53 -0.22 13.41
C ALA A 10 1.09 0.20 13.09
N GLU A 11 0.81 1.51 13.04
CA GLU A 11 -0.49 2.02 12.62
C GLU A 11 -0.73 1.75 11.14
N PHE A 12 0.27 2.01 10.29
CA PHE A 12 0.20 1.74 8.85
C PHE A 12 -0.14 0.27 8.55
N ARG A 13 0.52 -0.68 9.24
CA ARG A 13 0.25 -2.12 9.13
C ARG A 13 -1.13 -2.49 9.68
N ARG A 14 -1.49 -2.05 10.89
CA ARG A 14 -2.81 -2.36 11.49
C ARG A 14 -3.98 -1.83 10.67
N MET A 15 -3.82 -0.68 10.02
CA MET A 15 -4.85 -0.11 9.18
C MET A 15 -5.06 -0.88 7.87
N GLY A 16 -4.11 -1.73 7.47
CA GLY A 16 -4.15 -2.55 6.26
C GLY A 16 -3.36 -1.96 5.08
N TYR A 17 -2.69 -0.80 5.24
CA TYR A 17 -2.07 -0.11 4.11
C TYR A 17 -0.90 -0.90 3.52
N LEU A 18 -0.13 -1.60 4.35
CA LEU A 18 0.96 -2.45 3.88
C LEU A 18 0.44 -3.59 3.01
N GLN A 19 -0.61 -4.27 3.47
CA GLN A 19 -1.23 -5.38 2.77
C GLN A 19 -1.78 -4.92 1.42
N GLU A 20 -2.47 -3.76 1.37
CA GLU A 20 -3.00 -3.24 0.12
C GLU A 20 -1.93 -2.67 -0.82
N LEU A 21 -0.84 -2.08 -0.29
CA LEU A 21 0.32 -1.70 -1.09
C LEU A 21 0.96 -2.94 -1.73
N ASN A 22 1.15 -3.98 -0.92
CA ASN A 22 1.67 -5.25 -1.39
C ASN A 22 0.72 -5.87 -2.43
N ARG A 23 -0.55 -6.11 -2.10
CA ARG A 23 -1.54 -6.78 -2.94
C ARG A 23 -1.81 -6.08 -4.28
N ASN A 24 -1.99 -4.75 -4.26
CA ASN A 24 -2.43 -4.03 -5.46
C ASN A 24 -1.27 -3.50 -6.31
N PHE A 25 -0.08 -3.29 -5.72
CA PHE A 25 1.03 -2.67 -6.43
C PHE A 25 2.26 -3.55 -6.48
N LEU A 26 2.80 -4.02 -5.34
CA LEU A 26 4.10 -4.71 -5.34
C LEU A 26 4.00 -6.17 -5.81
N HIS A 27 3.02 -6.93 -5.35
CA HIS A 27 2.82 -8.35 -5.68
C HIS A 27 2.70 -8.60 -7.19
N PRO A 28 1.92 -7.82 -7.97
CA PRO A 28 1.87 -7.95 -9.43
C PRO A 28 3.23 -7.72 -10.13
N HIS A 29 4.17 -7.06 -9.46
CA HIS A 29 5.53 -6.82 -9.94
C HIS A 29 6.54 -7.79 -9.30
N GLY A 30 6.08 -8.87 -8.63
CA GLY A 30 6.96 -9.82 -7.94
C GLY A 30 7.72 -9.20 -6.77
N LEU A 31 7.19 -8.15 -6.13
CA LEU A 31 7.82 -7.47 -5.00
C LEU A 31 6.92 -7.52 -3.77
N ALA A 32 7.50 -7.41 -2.57
CA ALA A 32 6.74 -7.11 -1.35
C ALA A 32 7.58 -6.32 -0.36
N LEU A 33 6.97 -5.37 0.35
CA LEU A 33 7.58 -4.67 1.47
C LEU A 33 7.30 -5.44 2.77
N SER A 34 8.36 -5.69 3.55
CA SER A 34 8.24 -6.33 4.86
C SER A 34 8.18 -5.32 6.02
N ILE A 35 7.87 -5.83 7.20
CA ILE A 35 7.96 -5.11 8.47
C ILE A 35 8.99 -5.85 9.32
N GLU A 36 9.88 -5.09 9.94
CA GLU A 36 10.79 -5.60 10.95
C GLU A 36 10.26 -5.20 12.33
N VAL A 37 10.43 -6.11 13.29
CA VAL A 37 10.07 -5.89 14.68
C VAL A 37 11.32 -6.07 15.51
N ASP A 38 11.73 -5.03 16.22
CA ASP A 38 12.91 -5.11 17.09
C ASP A 38 12.62 -5.88 18.40
N GLU A 39 13.65 -6.07 19.21
CA GLU A 39 13.56 -6.75 20.52
C GLU A 39 12.60 -6.08 21.52
N ASN A 40 12.25 -4.82 21.30
CA ASN A 40 11.33 -4.04 22.13
C ASN A 40 9.90 -4.00 21.57
N GLY A 41 9.65 -4.65 20.43
CA GLY A 41 8.35 -4.65 19.75
C GLY A 41 8.09 -3.41 18.89
N ASN A 42 9.10 -2.58 18.61
CA ASN A 42 8.95 -1.45 17.70
C ASN A 42 8.93 -1.95 16.26
N GLU A 43 7.94 -1.48 15.49
CA GLU A 43 7.81 -1.82 14.08
C GLU A 43 8.49 -0.76 13.19
N SER A 44 9.26 -1.22 12.20
CA SER A 44 9.84 -0.41 11.13
C SER A 44 9.59 -1.04 9.77
N PHE A 45 9.68 -0.26 8.70
CA PHE A 45 9.72 -0.84 7.36
C PHE A 45 11.01 -1.64 7.19
N GLY A 46 10.86 -2.90 6.80
CA GLY A 46 11.97 -3.79 6.55
C GLY A 46 12.44 -3.74 5.10
N ILE A 47 12.91 -4.88 4.63
CA ILE A 47 13.43 -5.07 3.28
C ILE A 47 12.32 -5.22 2.21
N ILE A 48 12.72 -5.07 0.95
CA ILE A 48 11.92 -5.47 -0.20
C ILE A 48 12.26 -6.92 -0.56
N TRP A 49 11.25 -7.77 -0.65
CA TRP A 49 11.34 -9.10 -1.21
C TRP A 49 11.30 -9.01 -2.73
N ASP A 50 12.20 -9.71 -3.42
CA ASP A 50 12.32 -9.69 -4.87
C ASP A 50 12.15 -11.10 -5.45
N TYR A 51 10.95 -11.34 -5.95
CA TYR A 51 10.50 -12.55 -6.61
C TYR A 51 10.15 -12.29 -8.08
N ARG A 52 10.78 -11.29 -8.71
CA ARG A 52 10.53 -10.99 -10.13
C ARG A 52 10.86 -12.11 -11.10
N ASN A 53 11.69 -13.07 -10.68
CA ASN A 53 12.01 -14.26 -11.46
C ASN A 53 10.96 -15.37 -11.31
N ASP A 54 10.02 -15.23 -10.37
CA ASP A 54 8.88 -16.13 -10.23
C ASP A 54 7.76 -15.69 -11.19
N PRO A 55 7.30 -16.55 -12.11
CA PRO A 55 6.27 -16.20 -13.09
C PRO A 55 4.91 -15.85 -12.47
N GLU A 56 4.63 -16.33 -11.25
CA GLU A 56 3.37 -16.06 -10.54
C GLU A 56 3.47 -14.82 -9.63
N GLY A 57 4.69 -14.31 -9.42
CA GLY A 57 4.96 -13.17 -8.55
C GLY A 57 4.78 -13.53 -7.07
N LEU A 58 3.98 -12.75 -6.35
CA LEU A 58 3.66 -13.01 -4.95
C LEU A 58 2.14 -12.97 -4.72
N ALA A 59 1.66 -13.87 -3.87
CA ALA A 59 0.29 -13.86 -3.38
C ALA A 59 0.29 -14.08 -1.87
N PHE A 60 -0.74 -13.59 -1.19
CA PHE A 60 -1.00 -14.05 0.16
C PHE A 60 -1.52 -15.48 0.10
N ALA A 61 -1.09 -16.32 1.05
CA ALA A 61 -1.65 -17.64 1.21
C ALA A 61 -3.14 -17.53 1.60
N ASP A 62 -3.98 -18.45 1.12
CA ASP A 62 -5.43 -18.40 1.32
C ASP A 62 -5.80 -18.37 2.82
N GLU A 63 -4.99 -19.00 3.68
CA GLU A 63 -5.19 -19.03 5.13
C GLU A 63 -5.02 -17.66 5.80
N LEU A 64 -4.35 -16.72 5.13
CA LEU A 64 -4.19 -15.34 5.60
C LEU A 64 -5.36 -14.44 5.16
N ILE A 65 -6.20 -14.92 4.23
CA ILE A 65 -7.36 -14.18 3.72
C ILE A 65 -8.58 -14.59 4.55
N ASP A 66 -8.67 -14.02 5.75
CA ASP A 66 -9.81 -14.17 6.63
C ASP A 66 -10.80 -12.98 6.50
N ASP A 67 -11.87 -13.02 7.30
CA ASP A 67 -12.86 -11.95 7.36
C ASP A 67 -12.24 -10.61 7.77
N GLU A 68 -11.24 -10.63 8.66
CA GLU A 68 -10.57 -9.41 9.11
C GLU A 68 -9.72 -8.78 8.00
N PHE A 69 -8.98 -9.59 7.24
CA PHE A 69 -8.24 -9.16 6.08
C PHE A 69 -9.18 -8.52 5.05
N SER A 70 -10.28 -9.22 4.74
CA SER A 70 -11.27 -8.79 3.75
C SER A 70 -11.95 -7.48 4.17
N GLU A 71 -12.31 -7.34 5.44
CA GLU A 71 -12.90 -6.11 5.97
C GLU A 71 -11.91 -4.93 5.94
N ARG A 72 -10.64 -5.16 6.29
CA ARG A 72 -9.61 -4.12 6.20
C ARG A 72 -9.41 -3.64 4.76
N ALA A 73 -9.38 -4.56 3.79
CA ALA A 73 -9.26 -4.23 2.37
C ALA A 73 -10.49 -3.45 1.86
N TYR A 74 -11.70 -3.87 2.25
CA TYR A 74 -12.94 -3.18 1.92
C TYR A 74 -12.96 -1.75 2.48
N ARG A 75 -12.62 -1.59 3.77
CA ARG A 75 -12.54 -0.27 4.42
C ARG A 75 -11.56 0.67 3.72
N LEU A 76 -10.38 0.18 3.32
CA LEU A 76 -9.40 0.99 2.60
C LEU A 76 -9.88 1.38 1.20
N THR A 77 -10.58 0.49 0.51
CA THR A 77 -11.22 0.79 -0.79
C THR A 77 -12.24 1.92 -0.64
N MET A 78 -13.10 1.85 0.39
CA MET A 78 -14.07 2.93 0.67
C MET A 78 -13.39 4.25 1.02
N LEU A 79 -12.33 4.23 1.84
CA LEU A 79 -11.54 5.42 2.16
C LEU A 79 -10.86 6.01 0.93
N PHE A 80 -10.36 5.17 0.02
CA PHE A 80 -9.80 5.60 -1.24
C PHE A 80 -10.86 6.33 -2.08
N HIS A 81 -12.07 5.79 -2.25
CA HIS A 81 -13.13 6.45 -3.00
C HIS A 81 -13.54 7.81 -2.41
N ILE A 82 -13.68 7.90 -1.09
CA ILE A 82 -13.98 9.18 -0.40
C ILE A 82 -12.90 10.22 -0.68
N ARG A 83 -11.62 9.82 -0.60
CA ARG A 83 -10.49 10.72 -0.87
C ARG A 83 -10.34 11.03 -2.36
N ALA A 84 -10.60 10.06 -3.23
CA ALA A 84 -10.52 10.18 -4.67
C ALA A 84 -11.48 11.25 -5.18
N SER A 85 -12.73 11.27 -4.72
CA SER A 85 -13.70 12.31 -5.09
C SER A 85 -13.22 13.72 -4.70
N LYS A 86 -12.66 13.88 -3.49
CA LYS A 86 -12.09 15.16 -3.03
C LYS A 86 -10.87 15.57 -3.86
N ARG A 87 -9.98 14.62 -4.19
CA ARG A 87 -8.80 14.86 -5.02
C ARG A 87 -9.19 15.23 -6.44
N LEU A 88 -10.14 14.51 -7.04
CA LEU A 88 -10.65 14.83 -8.37
C LEU A 88 -11.24 16.24 -8.42
N GLY A 89 -12.07 16.62 -7.45
CA GLY A 89 -12.65 17.97 -7.39
C GLY A 89 -11.62 19.09 -7.18
N LYS A 90 -10.54 18.83 -6.41
CA LYS A 90 -9.53 19.84 -6.08
C LYS A 90 -8.36 19.91 -7.06
N LEU A 91 -7.93 18.77 -7.61
CA LEU A 91 -6.72 18.63 -8.41
C LEU A 91 -7.01 18.23 -9.86
N GLY A 92 -8.24 17.81 -10.19
CA GLY A 92 -8.61 17.32 -11.52
C GLY A 92 -8.16 15.88 -11.80
N TYR A 93 -7.55 15.20 -10.82
CA TYR A 93 -7.08 13.81 -10.97
C TYR A 93 -7.08 13.07 -9.63
N ILE A 94 -7.17 11.73 -9.70
CA ILE A 94 -7.06 10.84 -8.54
C ILE A 94 -5.60 10.44 -8.34
N ILE A 95 -5.03 9.81 -9.37
CA ILE A 95 -3.60 9.52 -9.49
C ILE A 95 -2.95 10.69 -10.22
N GLN A 96 -1.80 11.15 -9.72
CA GLN A 96 -1.10 12.27 -10.34
C GLN A 96 -0.65 11.88 -11.76
N PRO A 97 -1.02 12.68 -12.78
CA PRO A 97 -0.55 12.43 -14.14
C PRO A 97 0.98 12.57 -14.19
N THR A 98 1.61 11.68 -14.94
CA THR A 98 3.03 11.79 -15.28
C THR A 98 3.17 12.64 -16.54
N LYS A 99 4.27 13.39 -16.65
CA LYS A 99 4.64 14.00 -17.93
C LYS A 99 5.28 12.90 -18.78
N ARG A 100 4.75 12.61 -19.95
CA ARG A 100 5.51 11.81 -20.93
C ARG A 100 6.50 12.76 -21.61
N SER A 101 7.74 12.33 -21.80
CA SER A 101 8.69 13.06 -22.64
C SER A 101 8.09 13.20 -24.05
N GLY A 102 7.73 14.41 -24.47
CA GLY A 102 7.14 14.69 -25.79
C GLY A 102 5.73 15.28 -25.79
N ASP A 103 5.10 15.48 -24.63
CA ASP A 103 3.82 16.20 -24.53
C ASP A 103 4.09 17.73 -24.40
N GLU A 104 4.55 18.37 -25.49
CA GLU A 104 4.49 19.82 -25.71
C GLU A 104 3.61 20.14 -26.93
#